data_AF-A0A1M6E6Y5-F1
#
_entry.id   AF-A0A1M6E6Y5-F1
#
_cell.length_a   1.000
_cell.length_b   1.000
_cell.length_c   1.000
_cell.angle_alpha   90.00
_cell.angle_beta   90.00
_cell.angle_gamma   90.00
#
_symmetry.space_group_name_H-M   'P 1'
#
loop_
_entity.id
_entity.type
_entity.pdbx_description
1 polymer ?
#
loop_
_entity_poly.entity_id
_entity_poly.type
_entity_poly.pdbx_seq_one_letter_code
_entity_poly.pdbx_strand_id
1 'polypeptide(L)' 'MMLCPRCDSKTVELMTKAPVDDAWEVYLCNTCCFSWRSTEGDEIKDPEKYDKRFKINPAEVS' A
#
# COMPACT_ATOMS: atom_id res chain seq x y z
N MET A 1 9.35 6.86 -5.17
CA MET A 1 8.02 6.49 -5.71
C MET A 1 7.72 5.10 -5.18
N MET A 2 6.66 4.92 -4.38
CA MET A 2 6.33 3.66 -3.70
C MET A 2 5.46 2.78 -4.61
N LEU A 3 5.67 1.47 -4.60
CA LEU A 3 4.84 0.50 -5.33
C LEU A 3 3.77 -0.04 -4.39
N CYS A 4 2.54 -0.16 -4.89
CA CYS A 4 1.48 -0.85 -4.17
C CYS A 4 1.85 -2.33 -4.02
N PRO A 5 1.95 -2.87 -2.78
CA PRO A 5 2.35 -4.25 -2.57
C PRO A 5 1.33 -5.27 -3.12
N ARG A 6 0.07 -4.86 -3.28
CA ARG A 6 -1.03 -5.72 -3.74
C ARG A 6 -1.19 -5.77 -5.27
N CYS A 7 -0.99 -4.66 -5.99
CA CYS A 7 -1.25 -4.59 -7.43
C CYS A 7 -0.09 -4.02 -8.27
N ASP A 8 1.07 -3.76 -7.64
CA ASP A 8 2.28 -3.23 -8.25
C ASP A 8 2.11 -1.86 -8.96
N SER A 9 1.00 -1.16 -8.71
CA SER A 9 0.78 0.20 -9.21
C SER A 9 1.73 1.20 -8.56
N LYS A 10 2.13 2.22 -9.32
CA LYS A 10 2.95 3.35 -8.85
C LYS A 10 2.13 4.52 -8.32
N THR A 11 0.80 4.45 -8.40
CA THR A 11 -0.11 5.50 -7.93
C THR A 11 -0.47 5.25 -6.46
N VAL A 12 0.49 5.53 -5.58
CA VAL A 12 0.32 5.45 -4.12
C VAL A 12 0.45 6.85 -3.54
N GLU A 13 -0.50 7.24 -2.69
CA GLU A 13 -0.50 8.51 -1.98
C GLU A 13 -0.44 8.32 -0.46
N LEU A 14 0.07 9.34 0.23
CA LEU A 14 -0.05 9.46 1.68
C LEU A 14 -1.45 9.96 2.01
N MET A 15 -2.31 9.09 2.54
CA MET A 15 -3.69 9.42 2.89
C MET A 15 -3.75 10.28 4.15
N THR A 16 -3.02 9.87 5.18
CA THR A 16 -2.98 10.58 6.47
C THR A 16 -1.75 10.17 7.25
N LYS A 17 -1.40 10.95 8.27
CA LYS A 17 -0.30 10.67 9.18
C LYS A 17 -0.75 10.93 10.61
N ALA A 18 0.05 10.43 11.55
CA ALA A 18 -0.18 10.68 12.97
C ALA A 18 -0.30 12.20 13.25
N PRO A 19 -1.30 12.63 14.03
CA PRO A 19 -1.68 14.04 14.15
C PRO A 19 -0.78 14.85 15.09
N VAL A 20 -0.01 14.18 15.95
CA VAL A 20 0.77 14.81 17.03
C VAL A 20 2.26 14.50 16.91
N ASP A 21 2.61 13.33 16.37
CA ASP A 21 3.97 12.85 16.17
C ASP A 21 4.11 12.22 14.78
N ASP A 22 5.34 11.99 14.29
CA ASP A 22 5.57 11.27 13.04
C ASP A 22 5.59 9.73 13.27
N ALA A 23 4.75 9.22 14.18
CA ALA A 23 4.79 7.83 14.64
C ALA A 23 4.28 6.83 13.58
N TRP A 24 3.39 7.26 12.68
CA TRP A 24 2.87 6.43 11.61
C TRP A 24 2.32 7.26 10.44
N GLU A 25 2.30 6.61 9.28
CA GLU A 25 1.71 7.11 8.05
C GLU A 25 0.75 6.05 7.51
N VAL A 26 -0.32 6.46 6.84
CA VAL A 26 -1.25 5.59 6.11
C VAL A 26 -1.12 5.90 4.63
N TYR A 27 -0.81 4.89 3.83
CA TYR A 27 -0.75 5.00 2.39
C TYR A 27 -2.00 4.41 1.75
N LEU A 28 -2.41 4.95 0.61
CA LEU A 28 -3.51 4.46 -0.22
C LEU A 28 -3.04 4.29 -1.65
N CYS A 29 -3.34 3.14 -2.26
CA CYS A 29 -3.20 2.97 -3.69
C CYS A 29 -4.44 3.47 -4.42
N ASN A 30 -4.25 4.42 -5.34
CA ASN A 30 -5.33 5.02 -6.14
C ASN A 30 -5.84 4.10 -7.26
N THR A 31 -5.18 2.95 -7.48
CA THR A 31 -5.64 1.95 -8.46
C THR A 31 -6.50 0.87 -7.82
N CYS A 32 -6.13 0.38 -6.64
CA CYS A 32 -6.81 -0.76 -6.02
C CYS A 32 -7.48 -0.47 -4.68
N CYS A 33 -7.43 0.78 -4.22
CA CYS A 33 -7.94 1.23 -2.92
C CYS A 33 -7.36 0.47 -1.71
N PHE A 34 -6.28 -0.30 -1.90
CA PHE A 34 -5.57 -0.93 -0.80
C PHE A 34 -4.85 0.13 0.01
N SER A 35 -5.03 0.07 1.33
CA SER A 35 -4.34 0.95 2.27
C SER A 35 -3.56 0.13 3.29
N TRP A 36 -2.44 0.70 3.74
CA TRP A 36 -1.57 0.10 4.75
C TRP A 36 -0.84 1.17 5.53
N ARG A 37 -0.34 0.81 6.72
CA ARG A 37 0.46 1.72 7.57
C ARG A 37 1.95 1.54 7.34
N SER A 38 2.73 2.60 7.55
CA SER A 38 4.20 2.54 7.53
C SER A 38 4.77 1.59 8.58
N THR A 39 4.00 1.32 9.64
CA THR A 39 4.37 0.44 10.77
C THR A 39 3.97 -1.02 10.58
N GLU A 40 3.28 -1.39 9.50
CA GLU A 40 3.02 -2.80 9.18
C GLU A 40 4.33 -3.56 8.90
N GLY A 41 4.29 -4.89 8.95
CA GLY A 41 5.41 -5.75 8.58
C GLY A 41 5.74 -5.69 7.09
N ASP A 42 6.94 -6.15 6.72
CA ASP A 42 7.37 -6.17 5.33
C ASP A 42 6.49 -7.08 4.46
N GLU A 43 5.87 -8.11 5.04
CA GLU A 43 4.88 -8.96 4.37
C GLU A 43 3.65 -8.20 3.87
N ILE A 44 3.41 -7.00 4.39
CA ILE A 44 2.35 -6.09 3.94
C ILE A 44 2.91 -4.97 3.06
N LYS A 45 4.08 -4.41 3.39
CA LYS A 45 4.61 -3.19 2.74
C LYS A 45 5.48 -3.46 1.51
N ASP A 46 6.14 -4.61 1.45
CA ASP A 46 7.09 -4.98 0.41
C ASP A 46 6.37 -5.80 -0.68
N PRO A 47 6.25 -5.29 -1.92
CA PRO A 47 5.62 -6.00 -3.03
C PRO A 47 6.25 -7.36 -3.35
N GLU A 48 7.53 -7.58 -3.03
CA GLU A 48 8.22 -8.85 -3.28
C GLU A 48 7.88 -9.91 -2.22
N LYS A 49 7.59 -9.47 -0.99
CA LYS A 49 7.22 -10.33 0.15
C LYS A 49 5.71 -10.47 0.33
N TYR A 50 4.92 -9.63 -0.32
CA TYR A 50 3.47 -9.68 -0.26
C TYR A 50 2.94 -11.02 -0.76
N ASP A 51 2.02 -11.61 0.02
CA ASP A 51 1.49 -12.94 -0.30
C ASP A 51 0.74 -12.92 -1.63
N LYS A 52 1.24 -13.72 -2.58
CA LYS A 52 0.75 -13.80 -3.95
C LYS A 52 -0.73 -14.18 -4.04
N ARG A 53 -1.29 -14.85 -3.03
CA ARG A 53 -2.72 -15.20 -2.97
C ARG A 53 -3.63 -13.97 -2.91
N PHE A 54 -3.12 -12.84 -2.42
CA PHE A 54 -3.87 -11.60 -2.30
C PHE A 54 -3.48 -10.55 -3.34
N LYS A 55 -2.47 -10.83 -4.19
CA LYS A 55 -2.15 -9.96 -5.31
C LYS A 55 -3.29 -9.96 -6.33
N ILE A 56 -3.52 -8.80 -6.94
CA ILE A 56 -4.56 -8.62 -7.95
C ILE A 56 -4.01 -7.93 -9.19
N ASN A 57 -4.67 -8.15 -10.32
CA ASN A 57 -4.36 -7.42 -11.54
C ASN A 57 -5.00 -6.01 -11.48
N PRO A 58 -4.23 -4.93 -11.58
CA PRO A 58 -4.78 -3.57 -11.60
C PRO A 58 -5.77 -3.33 -12.76
N ALA A 59 -5.67 -4.06 -13.87
CA ALA A 59 -6.61 -3.95 -14.99
C ALA A 59 -8.01 -4.56 -14.70
N GLU A 60 -8.14 -5.32 -13.61
CA GLU A 60 -9.41 -5.95 -13.19
C GLU A 60 -10.07 -5.19 -12.03
N VAL A 61 -9.47 -4.09 -11.57
CA VAL A 61 -10.08 -3.21 -10.57
C VAL A 61 -10.98 -2.21 -11.28
N SER A 62 -12.23 -2.15 -10.83
CA SER A 62 -13.34 -1.39 -11.45
C SER A 62 -13.41 0.06 -11.00
#